data_AF-A0A182TTL0-F1
#
_entry.id   AF-A0A182TTL0-F1
#
_cell.length_a   1.000
_cell.length_b   1.000
_cell.length_c   1.000
_cell.angle_alpha   90.00
_cell.angle_beta   90.00
_cell.angle_gamma   90.00
#
_symmetry.space_group_name_H-M   'P 1'
#
loop_
_entity.id
_entity.type
_entity.pdbx_description
1 polymer ?
#
loop_
_entity_poly.entity_id
_entity_poly.type
_entity_poly.pdbx_seq_one_letter_code
_entity_poly.pdbx_strand_id
1 'polypeptide(L)'
;LYIADEYSKSSEKEFRYALSLLPYVEDPIEVRHRIWCAAVLRDSWEEYNKNAPLDSMQNMLFFRLIDLCYISDAGELDNFLPPLESFLNAPELGDLTQSKSFQYLMKLGYEHINESYRKNN
;
A
#
# COMPACT_ATOMS: atom_id res chain seq x y z
N LEU A 1 -6.93 14.01 -9.92
CA LEU A 1 -7.42 12.81 -10.64
C LEU A 1 -7.52 11.65 -9.62
N TYR A 2 -8.73 11.35 -9.11
CA TYR A 2 -9.13 10.29 -8.12
C TYR A 2 -8.34 10.09 -6.79
N ILE A 3 -7.03 10.31 -6.75
CA ILE A 3 -6.14 10.14 -5.58
C ILE A 3 -5.57 11.46 -5.06
N ALA A 4 -5.92 12.60 -5.69
CA ALA A 4 -5.48 13.93 -5.27
C ALA A 4 -5.95 14.27 -3.85
N ASP A 5 -5.19 15.09 -3.11
CA ASP A 5 -5.47 15.46 -1.72
C ASP A 5 -6.87 16.03 -1.49
N GLU A 6 -7.44 16.67 -2.53
CA GLU A 6 -8.79 17.22 -2.56
C GLU A 6 -9.90 16.18 -2.29
N TYR A 7 -9.60 14.88 -2.47
CA TYR A 7 -10.48 13.76 -2.14
C TYR A 7 -10.05 13.08 -0.84
N SER A 8 -10.24 13.76 0.30
CA SER A 8 -9.95 13.22 1.64
C SER A 8 -10.81 12.00 2.04
N LYS A 9 -11.60 11.44 1.12
CA LYS A 9 -12.50 10.29 1.31
C LYS A 9 -12.24 9.14 0.33
N SER A 10 -11.18 9.21 -0.49
CA SER A 10 -10.85 8.11 -1.39
C SER A 10 -10.55 6.84 -0.59
N SER A 11 -11.35 5.82 -0.80
CA SER A 11 -11.20 4.48 -0.24
C SER A 11 -10.28 3.63 -1.12
N GLU A 12 -9.98 2.42 -0.66
CA GLU A 12 -9.24 1.40 -1.39
C GLU A 12 -9.85 1.12 -2.78
N LYS A 13 -11.16 1.37 -2.97
CA LYS A 13 -11.84 1.18 -4.26
C LYS A 13 -11.39 2.18 -5.31
N GLU A 14 -11.25 3.46 -4.94
CA GLU A 14 -10.76 4.50 -5.85
C GLU A 14 -9.30 4.25 -6.25
N PHE A 15 -8.47 3.81 -5.29
CA PHE A 15 -7.09 3.42 -5.59
C PHE A 15 -7.02 2.17 -6.48
N ARG A 16 -7.85 1.14 -6.20
CA ARG A 16 -7.95 -0.05 -7.06
C ARG A 16 -8.43 0.29 -8.46
N TYR A 17 -9.34 1.25 -8.60
CA TYR A 17 -9.76 1.75 -9.90
C TYR A 17 -8.60 2.47 -10.60
N ALA A 18 -7.85 3.33 -9.92
CA ALA A 18 -6.67 3.98 -10.49
C ALA A 18 -5.62 2.95 -10.99
N LEU A 19 -5.37 1.89 -10.22
CA LEU A 19 -4.50 0.78 -10.64
C LEU A 19 -5.05 0.05 -11.89
N SER A 20 -6.37 -0.08 -12.03
CA SER A 20 -6.96 -0.69 -13.22
C SER A 20 -6.77 0.12 -14.51
N LEU A 21 -6.43 1.41 -14.39
CA LEU A 21 -6.19 2.30 -15.52
C LEU A 21 -4.75 2.29 -16.02
N LEU A 22 -3.84 1.58 -15.33
CA LEU A 22 -2.42 1.49 -15.72
C LEU A 22 -2.19 1.03 -17.18
N PRO A 23 -2.98 0.12 -17.79
CA PRO A 23 -2.79 -0.24 -19.19
C PRO A 23 -2.95 0.92 -20.19
N TYR A 24 -3.50 2.06 -19.76
CA TYR A 24 -3.80 3.22 -20.60
C TYR A 24 -2.85 4.41 -20.37
N VAL A 25 -1.83 4.27 -19.52
CA VAL A 25 -0.86 5.34 -19.25
C VAL A 25 0.50 5.04 -19.91
N GLU A 26 1.27 6.09 -20.21
CA GLU A 26 2.56 5.97 -20.91
C GLU A 26 3.64 5.24 -20.08
N ASP A 27 3.73 5.55 -18.78
CA ASP A 27 4.62 4.87 -17.84
C ASP A 27 3.82 4.18 -16.71
N PRO A 28 3.34 2.94 -16.93
CA PRO A 28 2.55 2.23 -15.94
C PRO A 28 3.36 1.88 -14.68
N ILE A 29 4.68 1.78 -14.75
CA ILE A 29 5.51 1.40 -13.61
C ILE A 29 5.63 2.61 -12.66
N GLU A 30 5.97 3.78 -13.20
CA GLU A 30 6.05 5.03 -12.43
C GLU A 30 4.68 5.37 -11.84
N VAL A 31 3.61 5.33 -12.66
CA VAL A 31 2.26 5.67 -12.19
C VAL A 31 1.77 4.70 -11.12
N ARG A 32 2.05 3.39 -11.25
CA ARG A 32 1.73 2.41 -10.21
C ARG A 32 2.43 2.75 -8.90
N HIS A 33 3.72 3.03 -8.94
CA HIS A 33 4.50 3.37 -7.74
C HIS A 33 3.93 4.63 -7.05
N ARG A 34 3.58 5.66 -7.83
CA ARG A 34 2.96 6.89 -7.32
C ARG A 34 1.58 6.66 -6.70
N ILE A 35 0.74 5.80 -7.28
CA ILE A 35 -0.56 5.43 -6.71
C ILE A 35 -0.36 4.76 -5.35
N TRP A 36 0.60 3.85 -5.23
CA TRP A 36 0.89 3.18 -3.96
C TRP A 36 1.48 4.13 -2.91
N CYS A 37 2.41 5.00 -3.28
CA CYS A 37 2.93 6.02 -2.37
C CYS A 37 1.81 6.95 -1.88
N ALA A 38 0.90 7.34 -2.77
CA ALA A 38 -0.28 8.11 -2.39
C ALA A 38 -1.19 7.35 -1.41
N ALA A 39 -1.31 6.02 -1.51
CA ALA A 39 -2.07 5.22 -0.54
C ALA A 39 -1.39 5.20 0.83
N VAL A 40 -0.06 5.00 0.85
CA VAL A 40 0.76 5.05 2.08
C VAL A 40 0.60 6.39 2.82
N LEU A 41 0.56 7.51 2.09
CA LEU A 41 0.42 8.84 2.68
C LEU A 41 -0.97 9.12 3.29
N ARG A 42 -1.97 8.27 3.04
CA ARG A 42 -3.31 8.43 3.66
C ARG A 42 -3.39 7.84 5.06
N ASP A 43 -2.44 6.99 5.44
CA ASP A 43 -2.44 6.31 6.72
C ASP A 43 -1.65 7.07 7.78
N SER A 44 -2.11 6.97 9.03
CA SER A 44 -1.33 7.41 10.19
C SER A 44 -0.45 6.26 10.67
N TRP A 45 0.85 6.38 10.43
CA TRP A 45 1.84 5.36 10.80
C TRP A 45 2.32 5.45 12.26
N GLU A 46 1.97 6.54 12.96
CA GLU A 46 2.32 6.75 14.36
C GLU A 46 1.18 6.35 15.32
N GLU A 47 -0.07 6.36 14.85
CA GLU A 47 -1.26 6.08 15.65
C GLU A 47 -1.69 4.61 15.51
N TYR A 48 -0.98 3.71 16.19
CA TYR A 48 -1.30 2.28 16.20
C TYR A 48 -1.19 1.66 17.60
N ASN A 49 -1.91 0.56 17.82
CA ASN A 49 -1.80 -0.22 19.05
C ASN A 49 -0.49 -1.03 19.03
N LYS A 50 0.50 -0.60 19.81
CA LYS A 50 1.81 -1.28 19.90
C LYS A 50 1.73 -2.71 20.44
N ASN A 51 0.68 -3.06 21.19
CA ASN A 51 0.47 -4.42 21.69
C ASN A 51 -0.21 -5.33 20.66
N ALA A 52 -0.84 -4.75 19.63
CA ALA A 52 -1.51 -5.45 18.54
C ALA A 52 -1.33 -4.68 17.22
N PRO A 53 -0.09 -4.61 16.69
CA PRO A 53 0.22 -3.79 15.52
C PRO A 53 -0.50 -4.30 14.27
N LEU A 54 -0.54 -5.62 14.08
CA LEU A 54 -1.26 -6.24 12.95
C LEU A 54 -2.74 -5.85 12.94
N ASP A 55 -3.40 -5.82 14.11
CA ASP A 55 -4.81 -5.40 14.24
C ASP A 55 -5.06 -3.95 13.84
N SER A 56 -4.08 -3.08 14.10
CA SER A 56 -4.17 -1.69 13.67
C SER A 56 -3.94 -1.57 12.16
N MET A 57 -2.99 -2.34 11.63
CA MET A 57 -2.64 -2.34 10.21
C MET A 57 -3.80 -2.79 9.32
N GLN A 58 -4.65 -3.73 9.75
CA GLN A 58 -5.81 -4.19 8.97
C GLN A 58 -6.77 -3.04 8.59
N ASN A 59 -6.78 -1.95 9.36
CA ASN A 59 -7.65 -0.80 9.13
C ASN A 59 -7.02 0.27 8.23
N MET A 60 -5.72 0.22 8.03
CA MET A 60 -4.99 1.16 7.18
C MET A 60 -5.37 0.97 5.70
N LEU A 61 -5.53 2.08 4.98
CA LEU A 61 -5.87 2.10 3.56
C LEU A 61 -4.89 1.25 2.75
N PHE A 62 -3.60 1.36 3.02
CA PHE A 62 -2.56 0.60 2.32
C PHE A 62 -2.81 -0.91 2.36
N PHE A 63 -3.05 -1.46 3.55
CA PHE A 63 -3.28 -2.91 3.71
C PHE A 63 -4.64 -3.35 3.16
N ARG A 64 -5.70 -2.56 3.36
CA ARG A 64 -7.01 -2.84 2.75
C ARG A 64 -6.97 -2.83 1.22
N LEU A 65 -6.13 -1.97 0.62
CA LEU A 65 -5.90 -1.94 -0.82
C LEU A 65 -5.17 -3.21 -1.30
N ILE A 66 -4.18 -3.70 -0.56
CA ILE A 66 -3.49 -4.96 -0.88
C ILE A 66 -4.49 -6.12 -0.91
N ASP A 67 -5.32 -6.25 0.12
CA ASP A 67 -6.31 -7.31 0.21
C ASP A 67 -7.32 -7.23 -0.95
N LEU A 68 -7.78 -6.02 -1.27
CA LEU A 68 -8.70 -5.81 -2.39
C LEU A 68 -8.06 -6.18 -3.74
N CYS A 69 -6.80 -5.78 -3.99
CA CYS A 69 -6.07 -6.15 -5.19
C CYS A 69 -5.87 -7.67 -5.27
N TYR A 70 -5.47 -8.30 -4.17
CA TYR A 70 -5.26 -9.75 -4.10
C TYR A 70 -6.52 -10.53 -4.48
N ILE A 71 -7.67 -10.16 -3.91
CA ILE A 71 -8.97 -10.77 -4.22
C ILE A 71 -9.37 -10.53 -5.68
N SER A 72 -9.09 -9.34 -6.22
CA SER A 72 -9.50 -8.96 -7.57
C SER A 72 -8.63 -9.58 -8.67
N ASP A 73 -7.34 -9.78 -8.41
CA ASP A 73 -6.33 -10.17 -9.41
C ASP A 73 -5.90 -11.64 -9.26
N ALA A 74 -6.80 -12.48 -8.74
CA ALA A 74 -6.62 -13.93 -8.59
C ALA A 74 -5.37 -14.35 -7.78
N GLY A 75 -4.91 -13.50 -6.85
CA GLY A 75 -3.94 -13.88 -5.83
C GLY A 75 -2.45 -13.76 -6.19
N GLU A 76 -2.10 -13.07 -7.28
CA GLU A 76 -0.69 -12.85 -7.66
C GLU A 76 -0.18 -11.48 -7.18
N LEU A 77 0.42 -11.45 -5.97
CA LEU A 77 0.95 -10.24 -5.34
C LEU A 77 1.95 -9.47 -6.21
N ASP A 78 2.86 -10.20 -6.87
CA ASP A 78 3.94 -9.62 -7.67
C ASP A 78 3.43 -8.80 -8.87
N ASN A 79 2.18 -8.99 -9.29
CA ASN A 79 1.59 -8.23 -10.39
C ASN A 79 1.26 -6.79 -10.00
N PHE A 80 0.95 -6.54 -8.73
CA PHE A 80 0.43 -5.24 -8.30
C PHE A 80 1.21 -4.60 -7.16
N LEU A 81 1.80 -5.36 -6.24
CA LEU A 81 2.44 -4.86 -5.03
C LEU A 81 3.93 -4.60 -5.28
N PRO A 82 4.40 -3.34 -5.20
CA PRO A 82 5.83 -3.05 -5.31
C PRO A 82 6.63 -3.70 -4.17
N PRO A 83 7.93 -4.00 -4.36
CA PRO A 83 8.75 -4.55 -3.29
C PRO A 83 8.94 -3.50 -2.18
N LEU A 84 9.10 -3.97 -0.94
CA LEU A 84 9.24 -3.15 0.27
C LEU A 84 10.24 -1.99 0.10
N GLU A 85 11.41 -2.27 -0.48
CA GLU A 85 12.47 -1.28 -0.70
C GLU A 85 12.04 -0.12 -1.59
N SER A 86 11.04 -0.31 -2.47
CA SER A 86 10.49 0.76 -3.30
C SER A 86 9.75 1.81 -2.46
N PHE A 87 9.26 1.43 -1.28
CA PHE A 87 8.59 2.33 -0.34
C PHE A 87 9.58 2.94 0.65
N LEU A 88 10.48 2.13 1.22
CA LEU A 88 11.45 2.62 2.21
C LEU A 88 12.40 3.67 1.64
N ASN A 89 12.61 3.66 0.32
CA ASN A 89 13.48 4.60 -0.40
C ASN A 89 12.70 5.58 -1.30
N ALA A 90 11.37 5.63 -1.20
CA ALA A 90 10.52 6.48 -2.04
C ALA A 90 10.70 7.97 -1.70
N PRO A 91 11.24 8.81 -2.61
CA PRO A 91 11.30 10.24 -2.38
C PRO A 91 9.90 10.88 -2.21
N GLU A 92 8.86 10.29 -2.82
CA GLU A 92 7.46 10.72 -2.72
C GLU A 92 6.92 10.69 -1.29
N LEU A 93 7.50 9.85 -0.43
CA LEU A 93 7.09 9.72 0.97
C LEU A 93 7.83 10.70 1.90
N GLY A 94 8.84 11.42 1.39
CA GLY A 94 9.58 12.43 2.16
C GLY A 94 10.10 11.89 3.50
N ASP A 95 9.88 12.65 4.57
CA ASP A 95 10.34 12.32 5.93
C ASP A 95 9.71 11.05 6.51
N LEU A 96 8.59 10.57 5.94
CA LEU A 96 7.97 9.31 6.38
C LEU A 96 8.94 8.13 6.23
N THR A 97 9.80 8.16 5.21
CA THR A 97 10.86 7.15 5.02
C THR A 97 11.81 7.04 6.20
N GLN A 98 11.95 8.10 7.00
CA GLN A 98 12.80 8.15 8.19
C GLN A 98 12.04 7.79 9.49
N SER A 99 10.70 7.67 9.44
CA SER A 99 9.92 7.26 10.61
C SER A 99 10.21 5.80 10.97
N LYS A 100 10.61 5.59 12.23
CA LYS A 100 10.81 4.24 12.78
C LYS A 100 9.51 3.44 12.83
N SER A 101 8.39 4.10 13.11
CA SER A 101 7.08 3.46 13.15
C SER A 101 6.67 2.99 11.76
N PHE A 102 6.82 3.85 10.75
CA PHE A 102 6.59 3.48 9.34
C PHE A 102 7.46 2.30 8.91
N GLN A 103 8.78 2.39 9.10
CA GLN A 103 9.71 1.31 8.71
C GLN A 103 9.39 -0.01 9.42
N TYR A 104 9.03 0.04 10.70
CA TYR A 104 8.65 -1.15 11.47
C TYR A 104 7.36 -1.78 10.93
N LEU A 105 6.29 -0.99 10.77
CA LEU A 105 4.99 -1.49 10.31
C LEU A 105 5.04 -2.00 8.86
N MET A 106 5.79 -1.34 7.98
CA MET A 106 6.01 -1.82 6.62
C MET A 106 6.74 -3.17 6.60
N LYS A 107 7.82 -3.32 7.37
CA LYS A 107 8.54 -4.60 7.47
C LYS A 107 7.64 -5.71 8.01
N LEU A 108 6.94 -5.44 9.11
CA LEU A 108 6.00 -6.38 9.72
C LEU A 108 4.87 -6.76 8.77
N GLY A 109 4.33 -5.79 8.03
CA GLY A 109 3.25 -5.99 7.07
C GLY A 109 3.67 -6.88 5.90
N TYR A 110 4.84 -6.62 5.32
CA TYR A 110 5.37 -7.45 4.24
C TYR A 110 5.67 -8.88 4.70
N GLU A 111 6.21 -9.05 5.91
CA GLU A 111 6.40 -10.38 6.51
C GLU A 111 5.06 -11.10 6.65
N HIS A 112 4.06 -10.44 7.22
CA HIS A 112 2.72 -11.01 7.41
C HIS A 112 2.03 -11.37 6.09
N ILE A 113 2.09 -10.50 5.07
CA ILE A 113 1.56 -10.74 3.73
C ILE A 113 2.23 -11.98 3.12
N ASN A 114 3.57 -12.04 3.17
CA ASN A 114 4.32 -13.15 2.61
C ASN A 114 3.96 -14.47 3.30
N GLU A 115 3.78 -14.49 4.62
CA GLU A 115 3.34 -15.68 5.35
C GLU A 115 1.89 -16.09 5.05
N SER A 116 0.97 -15.12 5.02
CA SER A 116 -0.46 -15.37 4.83
C SER A 116 -0.78 -15.85 3.42
N TYR A 117 -0.13 -15.28 2.40
CA TYR A 117 -0.41 -15.60 1.01
C TYR A 117 0.42 -16.77 0.46
N ARG A 118 1.61 -17.08 1.03
CA ARG A 118 2.36 -18.30 0.68
C ARG A 118 1.75 -19.58 1.24
N LYS A 119 0.98 -19.52 2.32
CA LYS A 119 0.32 -20.70 2.91
C LYS A 119 -0.90 -21.18 2.13
N ASN A 120 -1.39 -20.39 1.17
CA ASN A 120 -2.59 -20.68 0.37
C ASN A 120 -2.27 -21.19 -1.06
N ASN A 121 -0.99 -21.41 -1.38
CA ASN A 121 -0.50 -22.11 -2.59
C ASN A 121 0.13 -23.45 -2.19
#